data_AF-A0A538KKV2-F1
#
_entry.id   AF-A0A538KKV2-F1
#
_cell.length_a   1.000
_cell.length_b   1.000
_cell.length_c   1.000
_cell.angle_alpha   90.00
_cell.angle_beta   90.00
_cell.angle_gamma   90.00
#
_symmetry.space_group_name_H-M   'P 1'
#
loop_
_entity.id
_entity.type
_entity.pdbx_description
1 polymer ?
#
loop_
_entity_poly.entity_id
_entity_poly.type
_entity_poly.pdbx_seq_one_letter_code
_entity_poly.pdbx_strand_id
1 'polypeptide(L)'
;MRRNRFPARKLLLTIAALGAAASIAGLGTFATFTSSTSASHTIASGTLSLTAPFSRLGTGASPIAAGDTMQRAIDLSYSGTISFGSATLTTNATSSSLLDTDATNGLQIAIDKCSQAWTESGPPYTYTCGGSTSTVLASRALIGSSIALSNLTLTAGSTDHLRVTVSFPSAAGNTLQNQSSTISYTFTGVQRNGTDQ
;
A
#
# COMPACT_ATOMS: atom_id res chain seq x y z
N MET A 1 11.41 -24.39 102.60
CA MET A 1 12.72 -23.73 102.76
C MET A 1 13.62 -24.10 101.58
N ARG A 2 14.03 -23.13 100.75
CA ARG A 2 15.38 -22.92 100.17
C ARG A 2 15.29 -22.14 98.86
N ARG A 3 15.74 -20.88 98.94
CA ARG A 3 16.27 -20.08 97.83
C ARG A 3 17.41 -20.88 97.16
N ASN A 4 17.66 -20.73 95.85
CA ASN A 4 18.50 -19.66 95.29
C ASN A 4 19.14 -20.01 93.92
N ARG A 5 19.26 -18.97 93.07
CA ARG A 5 20.29 -18.67 92.02
C ARG A 5 20.24 -19.34 90.63
N PHE A 6 19.80 -18.52 89.65
CA PHE A 6 20.43 -18.15 88.36
C PHE A 6 21.64 -18.99 87.85
N PRO A 7 21.73 -19.28 86.53
CA PRO A 7 22.03 -18.23 85.54
C PRO A 7 21.28 -18.36 84.20
N ALA A 8 20.41 -17.38 83.93
CA ALA A 8 19.62 -17.18 82.70
C ALA A 8 20.43 -16.62 81.50
N ARG A 9 21.72 -16.95 81.35
CA ARG A 9 22.60 -16.26 80.39
C ARG A 9 23.35 -17.14 79.40
N LYS A 10 23.07 -18.44 79.33
CA LYS A 10 23.71 -19.34 78.35
C LYS A 10 22.76 -20.20 77.51
N LEU A 11 21.45 -20.00 77.65
CA LEU A 11 20.44 -20.66 76.81
C LEU A 11 19.72 -19.63 75.91
N LEU A 12 20.44 -18.63 75.41
CA LEU A 12 19.97 -17.68 74.40
C LEU A 12 20.59 -17.94 73.02
N LEU A 13 21.23 -19.11 72.82
CA LEU A 13 22.06 -19.34 71.63
C LEU A 13 21.73 -20.62 70.84
N THR A 14 20.69 -21.39 71.19
CA THR A 14 20.37 -22.66 70.52
C THR A 14 18.88 -23.03 70.50
N ILE A 15 17.97 -22.05 70.43
CA ILE A 15 16.52 -22.27 70.15
C ILE A 15 16.05 -21.35 69.02
N ALA A 16 16.87 -21.23 67.98
CA ALA A 16 16.49 -20.55 66.73
C ALA A 16 16.43 -21.52 65.53
N ALA A 17 16.59 -22.82 65.78
CA ALA A 17 16.52 -23.85 64.76
C ALA A 17 15.61 -24.97 65.26
N LEU A 18 14.54 -25.24 64.50
CA LEU A 18 13.56 -26.34 64.64
C LEU A 18 12.37 -26.07 65.56
N GLY A 19 11.25 -25.71 64.95
CA GLY A 19 9.94 -25.62 65.62
C GLY A 19 8.81 -25.32 64.65
N ALA A 20 8.68 -26.13 63.60
CA ALA A 20 7.48 -26.13 62.77
C ALA A 20 6.31 -26.74 63.56
N ALA A 21 5.27 -25.95 63.83
CA ALA A 21 3.90 -26.44 64.02
C ALA A 21 2.85 -25.30 63.90
N ALA A 22 2.08 -25.36 62.82
CA ALA A 22 0.64 -25.15 62.74
C ALA A 22 -0.02 -23.77 63.03
N SER A 23 -0.40 -23.13 61.91
CA SER A 23 -1.74 -22.63 61.53
C SER A 23 -2.32 -21.27 62.00
N ILE A 24 -2.48 -20.41 60.98
CA ILE A 24 -3.62 -19.56 60.58
C ILE A 24 -3.94 -18.32 61.44
N ALA A 25 -3.62 -17.13 60.90
CA ALA A 25 -4.54 -16.03 60.61
C ALA A 25 -3.74 -14.72 60.46
N GLY A 26 -3.69 -14.21 59.24
CA GLY A 26 -2.98 -12.97 58.94
C GLY A 26 -2.79 -12.89 57.45
N LEU A 27 -3.82 -12.37 56.78
CA LEU A 27 -3.87 -12.09 55.35
C LEU A 27 -2.78 -11.08 54.98
N GLY A 28 -1.53 -11.54 54.91
CA GLY A 28 -0.47 -10.88 54.18
C GLY A 28 -0.67 -11.22 52.73
N THR A 29 -1.44 -10.40 52.02
CA THR A 29 -1.60 -10.52 50.57
C THR A 29 -0.22 -10.33 49.95
N PHE A 30 0.44 -11.43 49.61
CA PHE A 30 1.67 -11.40 48.82
C PHE A 30 1.35 -10.72 47.49
N ALA A 31 2.10 -9.65 47.20
CA ALA A 31 2.20 -9.14 45.85
C ALA A 31 2.87 -10.23 44.99
N THR A 32 2.18 -10.73 43.98
CA THR A 32 2.84 -11.42 42.87
C THR A 32 2.17 -10.98 41.59
N PHE A 33 3.05 -10.50 40.72
CA PHE A 33 2.79 -9.57 39.64
C PHE A 33 1.92 -10.20 38.57
N THR A 34 0.90 -9.45 38.17
CA THR A 34 0.03 -9.66 37.02
C THR A 34 0.78 -10.35 35.88
N SER A 35 0.32 -11.53 35.46
CA SER A 35 0.68 -12.04 34.15
C SER A 35 0.11 -11.08 33.11
N SER A 36 0.93 -10.17 32.59
CA SER A 36 0.61 -9.46 31.37
C SER A 36 0.80 -10.44 30.23
N THR A 37 -0.30 -10.92 29.64
CA THR A 37 -0.25 -11.39 28.26
C THR A 37 -0.04 -10.14 27.40
N SER A 38 1.22 -9.84 27.04
CA SER A 38 1.47 -8.92 25.94
C SER A 38 1.07 -9.62 24.65
N ALA A 39 -0.19 -9.47 24.26
CA ALA A 39 -0.58 -9.75 22.90
C ALA A 39 -0.10 -8.57 22.05
N SER A 40 1.06 -8.72 21.43
CA SER A 40 1.53 -7.80 20.39
C SER A 40 0.54 -7.89 19.22
N HIS A 41 -0.32 -6.90 19.11
CA HIS A 41 -1.14 -6.71 17.91
C HIS A 41 -0.38 -5.73 17.02
N THR A 42 0.14 -6.21 15.90
CA THR A 42 0.61 -5.33 14.84
C THR A 42 -0.62 -4.75 14.15
N ILE A 43 -0.93 -3.49 14.45
CA ILE A 43 -1.86 -2.69 13.66
C ILE A 43 -1.11 -2.28 12.39
N ALA A 44 -1.26 -3.06 11.32
CA ALA A 44 -0.61 -2.79 10.04
C ALA A 44 -1.54 -1.95 9.15
N SER A 45 -1.03 -0.85 8.59
CA SER A 45 -1.69 -0.10 7.52
C SER A 45 -1.45 -0.78 6.17
N GLY A 46 -2.42 -0.68 5.26
CA GLY A 46 -2.22 -1.06 3.85
C GLY A 46 -1.38 0.00 3.14
N THR A 47 -0.42 -0.41 2.33
CA THR A 47 0.39 0.49 1.49
C THR A 47 0.19 0.15 0.03
N LEU A 48 -0.10 1.15 -0.81
CA LEU A 48 -0.17 0.95 -2.25
C LEU A 48 1.23 1.16 -2.83
N SER A 49 1.79 0.13 -3.45
CA SER A 49 3.08 0.22 -4.12
C SER A 49 2.90 0.04 -5.62
N LEU A 50 3.45 0.99 -6.39
CA LEU A 50 3.52 0.86 -7.84
C LEU A 50 4.84 0.20 -8.20
N THR A 51 4.78 -1.02 -8.74
CA THR A 51 5.96 -1.70 -9.26
C THR A 51 5.81 -1.75 -10.76
N ALA A 52 6.60 -0.97 -11.50
CA ALA A 52 6.66 -1.14 -12.94
C ALA A 52 7.94 -1.91 -13.24
N PRO A 53 7.87 -3.17 -13.72
CA PRO A 53 9.07 -3.94 -14.07
C PRO A 53 9.94 -3.18 -15.09
N PHE A 54 9.33 -2.25 -15.84
CA PHE A 54 9.98 -1.24 -16.67
C PHE A 54 9.25 0.10 -16.52
N SER A 55 9.54 0.88 -15.48
CA SER A 55 8.97 2.24 -15.30
C SER A 55 9.44 3.19 -16.41
N ARG A 56 8.75 3.13 -17.56
CA ARG A 56 8.96 3.99 -18.74
C ARG A 56 7.81 4.98 -18.93
N LEU A 57 6.90 5.08 -17.96
CA LEU A 57 5.88 6.14 -17.88
C LEU A 57 6.52 7.53 -17.86
N GLY A 58 7.73 7.66 -17.29
CA GLY A 58 8.51 8.89 -17.25
C GLY A 58 9.54 9.06 -18.39
N THR A 59 9.71 8.08 -19.28
CA THR A 59 10.60 8.25 -20.44
C THR A 59 9.83 8.87 -21.58
N GLY A 60 10.30 10.02 -22.07
CA GLY A 60 9.70 10.74 -23.19
C GLY A 60 9.46 9.84 -24.39
N ALA A 61 8.39 10.13 -25.12
CA ALA A 61 8.13 9.46 -26.38
C ALA A 61 9.16 9.88 -27.44
N SER A 62 9.42 8.99 -28.41
CA SER A 62 9.91 9.42 -29.73
C SER A 62 8.92 10.41 -30.35
N PRO A 63 9.30 11.18 -31.40
CA PRO A 63 8.35 12.03 -32.10
C PRO A 63 7.08 11.26 -32.45
N ILE A 64 5.91 11.81 -32.09
CA ILE A 64 4.61 11.21 -32.34
C ILE A 64 3.87 11.94 -33.45
N ALA A 65 3.12 11.20 -34.25
CA ALA A 65 2.23 11.70 -35.28
C ALA A 65 0.75 11.43 -34.91
N ALA A 66 -0.15 12.18 -35.53
CA ALA A 66 -1.59 11.97 -35.35
C ALA A 66 -1.96 10.53 -35.72
N GLY A 67 -2.68 9.84 -34.83
CA GLY A 67 -3.01 8.42 -34.96
C GLY A 67 -2.07 7.48 -34.19
N ASP A 68 -0.94 7.97 -33.67
CA ASP A 68 -0.01 7.14 -32.91
C ASP A 68 -0.57 6.73 -31.56
N THR A 69 -0.13 5.57 -31.10
CA THR A 69 -0.41 5.07 -29.76
C THR A 69 0.88 4.64 -29.07
N MET A 70 0.92 4.89 -27.76
CA MET A 70 2.03 4.55 -26.88
C MET A 70 1.48 3.74 -25.72
N GLN A 71 1.99 2.53 -25.54
CA GLN A 71 1.54 1.66 -24.46
C GLN A 71 2.65 1.45 -23.44
N ARG A 72 2.28 1.27 -22.17
CA ARG A 72 3.17 0.86 -21.09
C ARG A 72 2.43 -0.10 -20.15
N ALA A 73 3.07 -1.19 -19.76
CA ALA A 73 2.56 -2.05 -18.69
C ALA A 73 3.03 -1.55 -17.32
N ILE A 74 2.15 -1.62 -16.33
CA ILE A 74 2.45 -1.34 -14.91
C ILE A 74 1.77 -2.39 -14.04
N ASP A 75 2.44 -2.77 -12.95
CA ASP A 75 1.83 -3.59 -11.91
C ASP A 75 1.50 -2.71 -10.70
N LEU A 76 0.23 -2.75 -10.31
CA LEU A 76 -0.24 -2.09 -9.10
C LEU A 76 -0.33 -3.13 -7.98
N SER A 77 0.58 -3.06 -7.02
CA SER A 77 0.70 -4.03 -5.93
C SER A 77 0.10 -3.47 -4.64
N TYR A 78 -0.83 -4.22 -4.06
CA TYR A 78 -1.54 -3.86 -2.83
C TYR A 78 -0.82 -4.47 -1.62
N SER A 79 0.26 -3.85 -1.16
CA SER A 79 1.02 -4.33 0.00
C SER A 79 0.32 -4.02 1.34
N GLY A 80 0.74 -4.73 2.40
CA GLY A 80 0.14 -4.64 3.73
C GLY A 80 -0.95 -5.69 3.96
N THR A 81 -1.72 -5.54 5.04
CA THR A 81 -2.71 -6.54 5.48
C THR A 81 -4.16 -6.06 5.34
N ILE A 82 -4.39 -4.81 4.94
CA ILE A 82 -5.73 -4.22 4.84
C ILE A 82 -6.03 -3.85 3.39
N SER A 83 -7.17 -4.33 2.90
CA SER A 83 -7.68 -4.01 1.56
C SER A 83 -8.08 -2.54 1.42
N PHE A 84 -7.99 -2.04 0.19
CA PHE A 84 -8.32 -0.67 -0.19
C PHE A 84 -9.80 -0.56 -0.56
N GLY A 85 -10.40 0.61 -0.30
CA GLY A 85 -11.77 0.92 -0.72
C GLY A 85 -11.83 1.49 -2.13
N SER A 86 -10.78 2.20 -2.56
CA SER A 86 -10.70 2.77 -3.90
C SER A 86 -9.26 3.08 -4.31
N ALA A 87 -9.05 3.29 -5.60
CA ALA A 87 -7.85 3.93 -6.11
C ALA A 87 -8.22 5.00 -7.16
N THR A 88 -7.43 6.07 -7.21
CA THR A 88 -7.59 7.15 -8.18
C THR A 88 -6.29 7.42 -8.93
N LEU A 89 -6.42 8.04 -10.10
CA LEU A 89 -5.32 8.55 -10.91
C LEU A 89 -5.40 10.08 -11.00
N THR A 90 -4.27 10.73 -10.77
CA THR A 90 -4.04 12.14 -11.08
C THR A 90 -2.91 12.24 -12.09
N THR A 91 -3.13 13.02 -13.14
CA THR A 91 -2.17 13.26 -14.22
C THR A 91 -2.00 14.76 -14.42
N ASN A 92 -0.76 15.25 -14.32
CA ASN A 92 -0.45 16.67 -14.44
C ASN A 92 0.65 16.90 -15.47
N ALA A 93 0.60 18.01 -16.20
CA ALA A 93 1.69 18.45 -17.03
C ALA A 93 2.71 19.24 -16.19
N THR A 94 3.96 18.78 -16.14
CA THR A 94 5.09 19.54 -15.56
C THR A 94 5.74 20.46 -16.60
N SER A 95 5.57 20.14 -17.88
CA SER A 95 5.75 21.04 -19.03
C SER A 95 4.52 20.88 -19.91
N SER A 96 3.84 21.99 -20.23
CA SER A 96 2.51 21.96 -20.87
C SER A 96 2.54 22.51 -22.29
N SER A 97 1.65 22.00 -23.13
CA SER A 97 1.45 22.37 -24.52
C SER A 97 0.01 22.03 -24.97
N LEU A 98 -0.31 22.25 -26.25
CA LEU A 98 -1.59 21.83 -26.83
C LEU A 98 -1.84 20.31 -26.75
N LEU A 99 -0.78 19.50 -26.60
CA LEU A 99 -0.92 18.05 -26.44
C LEU A 99 -1.66 17.67 -25.16
N ASP A 100 -1.59 18.47 -24.09
CA ASP A 100 -2.27 18.16 -22.81
C ASP A 100 -3.45 19.10 -22.50
N THR A 101 -3.50 20.27 -23.12
CA THR A 101 -4.55 21.28 -22.88
C THR A 101 -5.74 21.16 -23.82
N ASP A 102 -5.58 20.63 -25.04
CA ASP A 102 -6.71 20.31 -25.93
C ASP A 102 -7.35 18.98 -25.51
N ALA A 103 -8.50 19.05 -24.83
CA ALA A 103 -9.20 17.87 -24.34
C ALA A 103 -9.78 16.98 -25.45
N THR A 104 -9.94 17.49 -26.68
CA THR A 104 -10.59 16.77 -27.79
C THR A 104 -9.55 16.18 -28.74
N ASN A 105 -8.59 16.99 -29.18
CA ASN A 105 -7.59 16.61 -30.19
C ASN A 105 -6.19 16.40 -29.60
N GLY A 106 -5.98 16.77 -28.33
CA GLY A 106 -4.76 16.45 -27.59
C GLY A 106 -4.72 14.98 -27.17
N LEU A 107 -3.67 14.62 -26.44
CA LEU A 107 -3.42 13.27 -25.98
C LEU A 107 -4.59 12.75 -25.14
N GLN A 108 -4.92 11.48 -25.38
CA GLN A 108 -5.95 10.75 -24.65
C GLN A 108 -5.30 9.60 -23.89
N ILE A 109 -5.89 9.20 -22.76
CA ILE A 109 -5.46 8.09 -21.93
C ILE A 109 -6.58 7.07 -21.76
N ALA A 110 -6.22 5.79 -21.83
CA ALA A 110 -7.04 4.67 -21.40
C ALA A 110 -6.21 3.69 -20.57
N ILE A 111 -6.85 2.96 -19.66
CA ILE A 111 -6.20 1.93 -18.86
C ILE A 111 -7.04 0.66 -18.91
N ASP A 112 -6.39 -0.44 -19.28
CA ASP A 112 -6.95 -1.78 -19.24
C ASP A 112 -6.21 -2.62 -18.21
N LYS A 113 -6.90 -3.59 -17.63
CA LYS A 113 -6.32 -4.64 -16.78
C LYS A 113 -6.37 -5.97 -17.51
N CYS A 114 -5.30 -6.75 -17.38
CA CYS A 114 -5.27 -8.16 -17.76
C CYS A 114 -5.29 -9.01 -16.50
N SER A 115 -5.91 -10.19 -16.55
CA SER A 115 -5.88 -11.15 -15.44
C SER A 115 -4.51 -11.83 -15.23
N GLN A 116 -3.56 -11.57 -16.13
CA GLN A 116 -2.18 -12.05 -16.10
C GLN A 116 -1.24 -10.90 -16.47
N ALA A 117 0.06 -11.05 -16.23
CA ALA A 117 1.06 -10.08 -16.67
C ALA A 117 0.99 -9.86 -18.19
N TRP A 118 1.10 -8.62 -18.62
CA TRP A 118 1.10 -8.26 -20.03
C TRP A 118 2.38 -8.75 -20.73
N THR A 119 2.23 -9.35 -21.91
CA THR A 119 3.37 -9.77 -22.73
C THR A 119 3.76 -8.65 -23.68
N GLU A 120 4.99 -8.15 -23.54
CA GLU A 120 5.56 -7.05 -24.33
C GLU A 120 6.13 -7.53 -25.68
N SER A 121 5.97 -6.71 -26.73
CA SER A 121 6.60 -6.88 -28.05
C SER A 121 6.91 -5.51 -28.67
N GLY A 122 8.00 -5.35 -29.42
CA GLY A 122 8.33 -4.07 -30.09
C GLY A 122 9.83 -3.74 -30.08
N PRO A 123 10.25 -2.59 -30.67
CA PRO A 123 9.49 -1.34 -30.83
C PRO A 123 8.63 -1.16 -32.13
N PRO A 124 7.58 -0.30 -32.12
CA PRO A 124 7.01 0.37 -30.95
C PRO A 124 6.44 -0.65 -29.97
N TYR A 125 6.62 -0.41 -28.67
CA TYR A 125 6.20 -1.37 -27.64
C TYR A 125 4.68 -1.51 -27.60
N THR A 126 4.22 -2.75 -27.69
CA THR A 126 2.84 -3.19 -27.62
C THR A 126 2.71 -4.28 -26.57
N TYR A 127 1.51 -4.41 -26.02
CA TYR A 127 1.25 -5.35 -24.93
C TYR A 127 0.02 -6.20 -25.24
N THR A 128 0.21 -7.51 -25.18
CA THR A 128 -0.83 -8.52 -25.39
C THR A 128 -1.20 -9.19 -24.06
N CYS A 129 -2.50 -9.42 -23.86
CA CYS A 129 -3.03 -10.08 -22.68
C CYS A 129 -3.22 -11.57 -23.00
N GLY A 130 -2.60 -12.46 -22.23
CA GLY A 130 -2.80 -13.91 -22.34
C GLY A 130 -4.06 -14.44 -21.62
N GLY A 131 -4.79 -13.55 -20.94
CA GLY A 131 -5.99 -13.86 -20.18
C GLY A 131 -7.20 -13.00 -20.57
N SER A 132 -8.01 -12.63 -19.59
CA SER A 132 -9.19 -11.78 -19.78
C SER A 132 -8.87 -10.31 -19.51
N THR A 133 -9.36 -9.42 -20.37
CA THR A 133 -9.22 -7.97 -20.21
C THR A 133 -10.45 -7.33 -19.59
N SER A 134 -10.24 -6.31 -18.75
CA SER A 134 -11.30 -5.42 -18.25
C SER A 134 -10.85 -3.97 -18.30
N THR A 135 -11.75 -3.05 -18.66
CA THR A 135 -11.45 -1.61 -18.67
C THR A 135 -11.38 -1.05 -17.25
N VAL A 136 -10.27 -0.41 -16.90
CA VAL A 136 -10.06 0.27 -15.61
C VAL A 136 -10.35 1.77 -15.73
N LEU A 137 -9.96 2.36 -16.86
CA LEU A 137 -10.24 3.74 -17.23
C LEU A 137 -10.59 3.78 -18.72
N ALA A 138 -11.82 4.18 -19.04
CA ALA A 138 -12.23 4.44 -20.42
C ALA A 138 -11.44 5.62 -21.01
N SER A 139 -11.31 5.64 -22.34
CA SER A 139 -10.58 6.70 -23.04
C SER A 139 -11.12 8.09 -22.69
N ARG A 140 -10.21 8.99 -22.30
CA ARG A 140 -10.51 10.39 -21.96
C ARG A 140 -9.27 11.27 -22.17
N ALA A 141 -9.44 12.59 -22.08
CA ALA A 141 -8.33 13.54 -22.13
C ALA A 141 -7.23 13.16 -21.12
N LEU A 142 -5.96 13.32 -21.51
CA LEU A 142 -4.82 12.85 -20.73
C LEU A 142 -4.77 13.46 -19.33
N ILE A 143 -5.06 14.77 -19.19
CA ILE A 143 -5.02 15.47 -17.91
C ILE A 143 -6.31 15.23 -17.10
N GLY A 144 -6.16 15.18 -15.79
CA GLY A 144 -7.27 14.99 -14.86
C GLY A 144 -6.78 14.77 -13.44
N SER A 145 -7.69 14.96 -12.49
CA SER A 145 -7.41 14.88 -11.06
C SER A 145 -8.34 13.90 -10.38
N SER A 146 -7.78 13.07 -9.50
CA SER A 146 -8.54 12.13 -8.66
C SER A 146 -9.56 11.29 -9.43
N ILE A 147 -9.19 10.86 -10.63
CA ILE A 147 -10.05 10.07 -11.51
C ILE A 147 -10.21 8.69 -10.90
N ALA A 148 -11.44 8.26 -10.63
CA ALA A 148 -11.71 6.94 -10.08
C ALA A 148 -11.33 5.84 -11.07
N LEU A 149 -10.63 4.82 -10.58
CA LEU A 149 -10.26 3.63 -11.35
C LEU A 149 -11.19 2.47 -10.97
N SER A 150 -11.78 1.85 -11.99
CA SER A 150 -12.75 0.75 -11.82
C SER A 150 -12.10 -0.62 -12.01
N ASN A 151 -12.78 -1.70 -11.63
CA ASN A 151 -12.36 -3.09 -11.90
C ASN A 151 -10.99 -3.51 -11.33
N LEU A 152 -10.50 -2.76 -10.33
CA LEU A 152 -9.30 -3.09 -9.57
C LEU A 152 -9.60 -4.13 -8.48
N THR A 153 -8.62 -4.95 -8.15
CA THR A 153 -8.76 -6.02 -7.14
C THR A 153 -8.76 -5.45 -5.72
N LEU A 154 -7.95 -4.41 -5.47
CA LEU A 154 -7.87 -3.66 -4.19
C LEU A 154 -7.64 -4.52 -2.93
N THR A 155 -7.32 -5.80 -3.09
CA THR A 155 -7.21 -6.76 -1.98
C THR A 155 -5.75 -6.82 -1.53
N ALA A 156 -5.52 -6.80 -0.22
CA ALA A 156 -4.18 -6.93 0.34
C ALA A 156 -3.45 -8.19 -0.18
N GLY A 157 -2.18 -8.04 -0.57
CA GLY A 157 -1.35 -9.09 -1.14
C GLY A 157 -1.57 -9.39 -2.63
N SER A 158 -2.54 -8.74 -3.28
CA SER A 158 -2.79 -8.92 -4.72
C SER A 158 -2.03 -7.91 -5.59
N THR A 159 -1.98 -8.19 -6.89
CA THR A 159 -1.41 -7.32 -7.93
C THR A 159 -2.39 -7.22 -9.09
N ASP A 160 -2.59 -6.00 -9.59
CA ASP A 160 -3.30 -5.75 -10.84
C ASP A 160 -2.31 -5.44 -11.97
N HIS A 161 -2.42 -6.18 -13.06
CA HIS A 161 -1.57 -6.03 -14.26
C HIS A 161 -2.24 -5.07 -15.23
N LEU A 162 -1.78 -3.82 -15.26
CA LEU A 162 -2.40 -2.75 -16.05
C LEU A 162 -1.59 -2.44 -17.30
N ARG A 163 -2.28 -2.01 -18.35
CA ARG A 163 -1.71 -1.38 -19.53
C ARG A 163 -2.27 0.02 -19.66
N VAL A 164 -1.40 1.01 -19.57
CA VAL A 164 -1.71 2.40 -19.88
C VAL A 164 -1.48 2.62 -21.37
N THR A 165 -2.50 3.13 -22.05
CA THR A 165 -2.41 3.53 -23.47
C THR A 165 -2.60 5.03 -23.56
N VAL A 166 -1.61 5.73 -24.11
CA VAL A 166 -1.72 7.13 -24.50
C VAL A 166 -1.83 7.18 -26.02
N SER A 167 -2.87 7.82 -26.54
CA SER A 167 -3.10 7.95 -27.97
C SER A 167 -3.11 9.41 -28.39
N PHE A 168 -2.50 9.72 -29.53
CA PHE A 168 -2.63 11.01 -30.18
C PHE A 168 -3.73 10.91 -31.24
N PRO A 169 -4.89 11.61 -31.09
CA PRO A 169 -6.01 11.47 -32.01
C PRO A 169 -5.64 11.69 -33.48
N SER A 170 -6.19 10.88 -34.39
CA SER A 170 -5.99 11.05 -35.84
C SER A 170 -6.60 12.35 -36.38
N ALA A 171 -7.58 12.91 -35.67
CA ALA A 171 -8.19 14.21 -35.99
C ALA A 171 -7.33 15.42 -35.57
N ALA A 172 -6.15 15.19 -34.97
CA ALA A 172 -5.27 16.26 -34.55
C ALA A 172 -4.77 17.09 -35.75
N GLY A 173 -5.05 18.40 -35.70
CA GLY A 173 -4.64 19.35 -36.72
C GLY A 173 -3.17 19.77 -36.61
N ASN A 174 -2.70 20.54 -37.59
CA ASN A 174 -1.31 20.98 -37.69
C ASN A 174 -0.83 21.82 -36.49
N THR A 175 -1.74 22.42 -35.72
CA THR A 175 -1.42 23.19 -34.51
C THR A 175 -0.84 22.34 -33.38
N LEU A 176 -1.02 21.02 -33.41
CA LEU A 176 -0.47 20.08 -32.43
C LEU A 176 0.90 19.51 -32.87
N GLN A 177 1.40 19.87 -34.05
CA GLN A 177 2.72 19.43 -34.52
C GLN A 177 3.86 20.12 -33.75
N ASN A 178 4.98 19.43 -33.57
CA ASN A 178 6.18 19.91 -32.88
C ASN A 178 5.96 20.37 -31.42
N GLN A 179 4.81 20.03 -30.85
CA GLN A 179 4.50 20.28 -29.46
C GLN A 179 5.15 19.21 -28.57
N SER A 180 5.38 19.56 -27.31
CA SER A 180 5.94 18.65 -26.32
C SER A 180 5.35 18.94 -24.95
N SER A 181 4.89 17.88 -24.29
CA SER A 181 4.39 17.94 -22.91
C SER A 181 5.10 16.87 -22.07
N THR A 182 5.42 17.22 -20.83
CA THR A 182 5.96 16.28 -19.84
C THR A 182 4.88 16.00 -18.81
N ILE A 183 4.53 14.74 -18.63
CA ILE A 183 3.36 14.34 -17.84
C ILE A 183 3.81 13.52 -16.62
N SER A 184 3.34 13.92 -15.44
CA SER A 184 3.46 13.14 -14.20
C SER A 184 2.17 12.35 -13.97
N TYR A 185 2.31 11.12 -13.50
CA TYR A 185 1.20 10.21 -13.17
C TYR A 185 1.29 9.85 -11.69
N THR A 186 0.19 9.98 -10.98
CA THR A 186 0.10 9.68 -9.54
C THR A 186 -1.10 8.79 -9.27
N PHE A 187 -0.84 7.57 -8.83
CA PHE A 187 -1.86 6.64 -8.35
C PHE A 187 -2.00 6.80 -6.84
N THR A 188 -3.24 6.91 -6.35
CA THR A 188 -3.53 7.08 -4.93
C THR A 188 -4.55 6.03 -4.50
N GLY A 189 -4.21 5.22 -3.50
CA GLY A 189 -5.14 4.27 -2.89
C GLY A 189 -5.71 4.84 -1.60
N VAL A 190 -7.02 4.66 -1.38
CA VAL A 190 -7.67 4.98 -0.11
C VAL A 190 -8.02 3.67 0.58
N GLN A 191 -7.58 3.50 1.82
CA GLN A 191 -7.89 2.34 2.64
C GLN A 191 -9.41 2.27 2.89
N ARG A 192 -9.97 1.06 3.04
CA ARG A 192 -11.39 0.94 3.42
C ARG A 192 -11.65 1.66 4.74
N ASN A 193 -12.88 2.16 4.93
CA ASN A 193 -13.29 2.75 6.20
C ASN A 193 -13.06 1.75 7.35
N GLY A 194 -12.63 2.27 8.50
CA GLY A 194 -12.52 1.46 9.72
C GLY A 194 -13.86 0.84 10.07
N THR A 195 -13.84 -0.43 10.44
CA THR A 195 -14.98 -1.15 11.02
C THR A 195 -14.61 -1.48 12.45
N ASP A 196 -15.53 -1.29 13.39
CA ASP A 196 -15.34 -1.73 14.77
C ASP A 196 -14.93 -3.22 14.77
N GLN A 197 -13.95 -3.57 15.61
CA GLN A 197 -13.43 -4.93 15.77
C GLN A 197 -13.96 -5.54 17.06
#